data_AF-A0A844E9L4-F1
#
_entry.id   AF-A0A844E9L4-F1
#
_cell.length_a   1.000
_cell.length_b   1.000
_cell.length_c   1.000
_cell.angle_alpha   90.00
_cell.angle_beta   90.00
_cell.angle_gamma   90.00
#
_symmetry.space_group_name_H-M   'P 1'
#
loop_
_entity.id
_entity.type
_entity.pdbx_description
1 polymer ?
#
loop_
_entity_poly.entity_id
_entity_poly.type
_entity_poly.pdbx_seq_one_letter_code
_entity_poly.pdbx_strand_id
1 'polypeptide(L)'
;MKMNYYPKLKSLIDKIDELLKTPDLTADSKEFVEWQIRAELFLSRCYGQESTQMKRFQRTEFIPYFDFDDQNEKTQKCRDGLEKTKEIFEIYLDEIENENFDKAMNSVNEKLKQSQLSMIMPNVEKRRESAKTIMKKKYQVFISSTYEDLKEERAAVTQCLLDNNCIPVGMEQFPASNMSQMEYIEKMLDDCDYYILIIGGRYGSLDDDGVGYTEKEYNYAQQKGIPVMAFVNLHPEKLPNEKCEHANIEKFKAFRDRVRNAKKLVKGYSDIGDLKANVVTAVNAAIREYPGIGWVRATDLLQEENLEMGNNVVALSSTTKVYACEAEQGSFTFDYSNNDGKFTIGKDEYLFTTEWSKASNRSIHAYSDPSNIDSIARIKAPCTLSKEKLTGEYDFSSRCRTPNIGDIIIWKNIFGNYAATQIIAISDDTRGANHDELTCEYVIYTKSN
;
A
#
# COMPACT_ATOMS: atom_id res chain seq x y z
N MET A 1 -5.83 -11.09 15.73
CA MET A 1 -5.11 -12.34 15.41
C MET A 1 -5.21 -12.55 13.90
N LYS A 2 -4.11 -12.46 13.14
CA LYS A 2 -4.11 -12.86 11.72
C LYS A 2 -4.40 -14.37 11.65
N MET A 3 -5.36 -14.79 10.83
CA MET A 3 -5.77 -16.20 10.68
C MET A 3 -4.59 -17.04 10.20
N ASN A 4 -4.30 -18.14 10.90
CA ASN A 4 -3.39 -19.16 10.41
C ASN A 4 -4.14 -20.02 9.37
N TYR A 5 -3.75 -19.92 8.09
CA TYR A 5 -4.38 -20.66 7.00
C TYR A 5 -3.86 -22.10 6.88
N TYR A 6 -2.77 -22.45 7.56
CA TYR A 6 -2.15 -23.77 7.52
C TYR A 6 -3.12 -24.91 7.87
N PRO A 7 -3.88 -24.88 8.98
CA PRO A 7 -4.77 -25.99 9.34
C PRO A 7 -5.91 -26.18 8.32
N LYS A 8 -6.33 -25.09 7.65
CA LYS A 8 -7.41 -25.14 6.66
C LYS A 8 -6.93 -25.74 5.34
N LEU A 9 -5.75 -25.36 4.86
CA LEU A 9 -5.17 -25.96 3.66
C LEU A 9 -4.84 -27.44 3.91
N LYS A 10 -4.27 -27.76 5.08
CA LYS A 10 -4.00 -29.15 5.47
C LYS A 10 -5.28 -29.99 5.49
N SER A 11 -6.37 -29.47 6.05
CA SER A 11 -7.67 -30.16 6.02
C SER A 11 -8.23 -30.36 4.60
N LEU A 12 -7.96 -29.46 3.65
CA LEU A 12 -8.35 -29.64 2.25
C LEU A 12 -7.52 -30.73 1.56
N ILE A 13 -6.22 -30.78 1.84
CA ILE A 13 -5.31 -31.83 1.35
C ILE A 13 -5.72 -33.18 1.90
N ASP A 14 -5.95 -33.29 3.21
CA ASP A 14 -6.36 -34.54 3.85
C ASP A 14 -7.73 -35.01 3.33
N LYS A 15 -8.61 -34.08 2.95
CA LYS A 15 -9.90 -34.42 2.33
C LYS A 15 -9.74 -35.01 0.92
N ILE A 16 -8.71 -34.63 0.16
CA ILE A 16 -8.38 -35.27 -1.13
C ILE A 16 -8.07 -36.75 -0.90
N ASP A 17 -7.31 -37.09 0.14
CA ASP A 17 -6.99 -38.48 0.46
C ASP A 17 -8.22 -39.30 0.87
N GLU A 18 -9.23 -38.67 1.45
CA GLU A 18 -10.53 -39.32 1.69
C GLU A 18 -11.31 -39.53 0.40
N LEU A 19 -11.36 -38.52 -0.48
CA LEU A 19 -12.05 -38.60 -1.77
C LEU A 19 -11.45 -39.68 -2.67
N LEU A 20 -10.13 -39.79 -2.72
CA LEU A 20 -9.43 -40.81 -3.51
C LEU A 20 -9.72 -42.25 -3.04
N LYS A 21 -10.27 -42.46 -1.84
CA LYS A 21 -10.69 -43.79 -1.36
C LYS A 21 -12.08 -44.19 -1.86
N THR A 22 -12.89 -43.26 -2.35
CA THR A 22 -14.24 -43.53 -2.88
C THR A 22 -14.12 -44.20 -4.26
N PRO A 23 -14.60 -45.45 -4.46
CA PRO A 23 -14.37 -46.21 -5.70
C PRO A 23 -14.88 -45.51 -6.97
N ASP A 24 -16.12 -45.03 -6.95
CA ASP A 24 -16.84 -44.48 -8.12
C ASP A 24 -16.91 -42.93 -8.10
N LEU A 25 -15.86 -42.27 -7.61
CA LEU A 25 -15.84 -40.82 -7.48
C LEU A 25 -15.77 -40.11 -8.84
N THR A 26 -16.72 -39.21 -9.09
CA THR A 26 -16.76 -38.33 -10.27
C THR A 26 -16.83 -36.86 -9.87
N ALA A 27 -16.64 -35.94 -10.83
CA ALA A 27 -16.78 -34.51 -10.59
C ALA A 27 -18.21 -34.07 -10.21
N ASP A 28 -19.22 -34.90 -10.52
CA ASP A 28 -20.62 -34.67 -10.15
C ASP A 28 -20.96 -35.23 -8.76
N SER A 29 -20.06 -35.98 -8.15
CA SER A 29 -20.26 -36.55 -6.82
C SER A 29 -20.38 -35.43 -5.78
N LYS A 30 -21.38 -35.53 -4.89
CA LYS A 30 -21.68 -34.49 -3.91
C LYS A 30 -20.46 -34.13 -3.05
N GLU A 31 -19.71 -35.13 -2.61
CA GLU A 31 -18.51 -34.97 -1.78
C GLU A 31 -17.38 -34.25 -2.52
N PHE A 32 -17.27 -34.46 -3.85
CA PHE A 32 -16.32 -33.75 -4.69
C PHE A 32 -16.74 -32.28 -4.86
N VAL A 33 -18.00 -32.01 -5.20
CA VAL A 33 -18.53 -30.64 -5.38
C VAL A 33 -18.38 -29.83 -4.10
N GLU A 34 -18.71 -30.42 -2.94
CA GLU A 34 -18.51 -29.77 -1.64
C GLU A 34 -17.04 -29.43 -1.37
N TRP A 35 -16.13 -30.35 -1.71
CA TRP A 35 -14.69 -30.10 -1.59
C TRP A 35 -14.21 -29.00 -2.55
N GLN A 36 -14.65 -29.03 -3.81
CA GLN A 36 -14.27 -28.05 -4.83
C GLN A 36 -14.67 -26.63 -4.41
N ILE A 37 -15.91 -26.46 -3.96
CA ILE A 37 -16.40 -25.16 -3.45
C ILE A 37 -15.52 -24.67 -2.28
N ARG A 38 -15.17 -25.56 -1.34
CA ARG A 38 -14.32 -25.19 -0.20
C ARG A 38 -12.91 -24.82 -0.63
N ALA A 39 -12.35 -25.51 -1.62
CA ALA A 39 -11.05 -25.20 -2.19
C ALA A 39 -11.05 -23.84 -2.90
N GLU A 40 -12.06 -23.53 -3.70
CA GLU A 40 -12.21 -22.23 -4.38
C GLU A 40 -12.39 -21.10 -3.37
N LEU A 41 -13.25 -21.26 -2.37
CA LEU A 41 -13.43 -20.26 -1.32
C LEU A 41 -12.14 -20.03 -0.52
N PHE A 42 -11.39 -21.10 -0.23
CA PHE A 42 -10.08 -20.99 0.43
C PHE A 42 -9.10 -20.19 -0.42
N LEU A 43 -8.93 -20.55 -1.70
CA LEU A 43 -7.98 -19.89 -2.60
C LEU A 43 -8.38 -18.42 -2.86
N SER A 44 -9.68 -18.15 -3.03
CA SER A 44 -10.19 -16.79 -3.19
C SER A 44 -9.88 -15.93 -1.97
N ARG A 45 -10.01 -16.48 -0.77
CA ARG A 45 -9.76 -15.75 0.48
C ARG A 45 -8.27 -15.59 0.77
N CYS A 46 -7.47 -16.61 0.47
CA CYS A 46 -6.04 -16.64 0.80
C CYS A 46 -5.21 -15.85 -0.22
N TYR A 47 -5.52 -15.95 -1.51
CA TYR A 47 -4.71 -15.40 -2.60
C TYR A 47 -5.46 -14.39 -3.47
N GLY A 48 -6.81 -14.38 -3.46
CA GLY A 48 -7.64 -13.52 -4.29
C GLY A 48 -8.16 -14.22 -5.55
N GLN A 49 -9.28 -13.73 -6.11
CA GLN A 49 -9.95 -14.30 -7.29
C GLN A 49 -9.06 -14.27 -8.55
N GLU A 50 -8.27 -13.22 -8.73
CA GLU A 50 -7.39 -13.04 -9.90
C GLU A 50 -6.00 -13.67 -9.74
N SER A 51 -5.77 -14.39 -8.64
CA SER A 51 -4.45 -14.92 -8.28
C SER A 51 -3.97 -16.04 -9.20
N THR A 52 -2.66 -16.22 -9.26
CA THR A 52 -2.06 -17.36 -10.00
C THR A 52 -2.48 -18.70 -9.41
N GLN A 53 -2.65 -18.78 -8.08
CA GLN A 53 -3.10 -19.97 -7.37
C GLN A 53 -4.53 -20.33 -7.74
N MET A 54 -5.45 -19.35 -7.74
CA MET A 54 -6.83 -19.55 -8.21
C MET A 54 -6.89 -19.95 -9.68
N LYS A 55 -6.17 -19.23 -10.55
CA LYS A 55 -6.11 -19.53 -11.99
C LYS A 55 -5.53 -20.91 -12.29
N ARG A 56 -4.59 -21.41 -11.47
CA ARG A 56 -4.05 -22.76 -11.60
C ARG A 56 -5.08 -23.82 -11.21
N PHE A 57 -5.80 -23.62 -10.10
CA PHE A 57 -6.86 -24.53 -9.67
C PHE A 57 -8.00 -24.61 -10.70
N GLN A 58 -8.47 -23.48 -11.22
CA GLN A 58 -9.51 -23.42 -12.25
C GLN A 58 -9.11 -24.07 -13.59
N ARG A 59 -7.82 -24.19 -13.87
CA ARG A 59 -7.29 -24.86 -15.07
C ARG A 59 -7.09 -26.37 -14.88
N THR A 60 -7.28 -26.89 -13.67
CA THR A 60 -7.24 -28.33 -13.43
C THR A 60 -8.50 -28.95 -14.01
N GLU A 61 -8.33 -29.89 -14.92
CA GLU A 61 -9.45 -30.64 -15.51
C GLU A 61 -9.81 -31.81 -14.60
N PHE A 62 -11.09 -31.90 -14.21
CA PHE A 62 -11.65 -33.01 -13.41
C PHE A 62 -12.66 -33.87 -14.20
N ILE A 63 -12.95 -33.46 -15.44
CA ILE A 63 -13.92 -34.09 -16.34
C ILE A 63 -13.21 -34.37 -17.68
N PRO A 64 -13.49 -35.49 -18.37
CA PRO A 64 -12.96 -35.77 -19.69
C PRO A 64 -13.33 -34.69 -20.73
N TYR A 65 -12.47 -34.46 -21.72
CA TYR A 65 -12.68 -33.48 -22.78
C TYR A 65 -13.85 -33.83 -23.73
N PHE A 66 -14.15 -35.13 -23.86
CA PHE A 66 -15.27 -35.63 -24.65
C PHE A 66 -16.27 -36.29 -23.70
N ASP A 67 -17.56 -36.02 -23.89
CA ASP A 67 -18.64 -36.63 -23.10
C ASP A 67 -18.88 -38.06 -23.58
N PHE A 68 -17.97 -38.96 -23.21
CA PHE A 68 -18.20 -40.38 -23.32
C PHE A 68 -19.04 -40.81 -22.11
N ASP A 69 -20.07 -41.64 -22.34
CA ASP A 69 -20.86 -42.27 -21.28
C ASP A 69 -20.07 -43.42 -20.59
N ASP A 70 -18.74 -43.27 -20.50
CA ASP A 70 -17.81 -44.19 -19.86
C ASP A 70 -17.50 -43.70 -18.43
N GLN A 71 -18.12 -44.37 -17.46
CA GLN A 71 -17.91 -44.07 -16.04
C GLN A 71 -16.48 -44.31 -15.56
N ASN A 72 -15.74 -45.23 -16.19
CA ASN A 72 -14.34 -45.47 -15.82
C ASN A 72 -13.48 -44.28 -16.21
N GLU A 73 -13.72 -43.67 -17.38
CA GLU A 73 -12.98 -42.50 -17.84
C GLU A 73 -13.28 -41.26 -17.00
N LYS A 74 -14.56 -41.04 -16.63
CA LYS A 74 -14.97 -39.96 -15.72
C LYS A 74 -14.34 -40.11 -14.34
N THR A 75 -14.32 -41.33 -13.82
CA THR A 75 -13.67 -41.64 -12.53
C THR A 75 -12.16 -41.41 -12.59
N GLN A 76 -11.49 -41.89 -13.64
CA GLN A 76 -10.05 -41.72 -13.78
C GLN A 76 -9.67 -40.24 -13.91
N LYS A 77 -10.40 -39.45 -14.69
CA LYS A 77 -10.12 -38.01 -14.84
C LYS A 77 -10.32 -37.21 -13.55
N CYS A 78 -11.37 -37.53 -12.79
CA CYS A 78 -11.58 -36.93 -11.48
C CYS A 78 -10.40 -37.22 -10.53
N ARG A 79 -9.93 -38.48 -10.51
CA ARG A 79 -8.76 -38.90 -9.71
C ARG A 79 -7.47 -38.21 -10.13
N ASP A 80 -7.16 -38.17 -11.42
CA ASP A 80 -5.98 -37.48 -11.96
C ASP A 80 -5.96 -35.99 -11.55
N GLY A 81 -7.13 -35.32 -11.64
CA GLY A 81 -7.28 -33.93 -11.24
C GLY A 81 -7.09 -33.70 -9.73
N LEU A 82 -7.59 -34.62 -8.89
CA LEU A 82 -7.42 -34.59 -7.44
C LEU A 82 -5.95 -34.78 -7.03
N GLU A 83 -5.25 -35.77 -7.60
CA GLU A 83 -3.83 -36.02 -7.33
C GLU A 83 -2.97 -34.80 -7.71
N LYS A 84 -3.18 -34.24 -8.90
CA LYS A 84 -2.50 -33.02 -9.34
C LYS A 84 -2.79 -31.83 -8.44
N THR A 85 -4.03 -31.69 -7.98
CA THR A 85 -4.40 -30.62 -7.04
C THR A 85 -3.70 -30.81 -5.70
N LYS A 86 -3.59 -32.05 -5.22
CA LYS A 86 -2.90 -32.39 -3.98
C LYS A 86 -1.45 -31.94 -4.01
N GLU A 87 -0.70 -32.30 -5.06
CA GLU A 87 0.70 -31.88 -5.23
C GLU A 87 0.85 -30.35 -5.20
N ILE A 88 -0.05 -29.64 -5.88
CA ILE A 88 -0.04 -28.17 -5.91
C ILE A 88 -0.35 -27.59 -4.52
N PHE A 89 -1.30 -28.16 -3.79
CA PHE A 89 -1.68 -27.68 -2.46
C PHE A 89 -0.60 -28.00 -1.42
N GLU A 90 0.14 -29.10 -1.55
CA GLU A 90 1.30 -29.39 -0.69
C GLU A 90 2.41 -28.34 -0.86
N ILE A 91 2.67 -27.88 -2.10
CA ILE A 91 3.60 -26.76 -2.33
C ILE A 91 3.13 -25.49 -1.62
N TYR A 92 1.83 -25.18 -1.67
CA TYR A 92 1.27 -24.02 -0.97
C TYR A 92 1.33 -24.17 0.56
N LEU A 93 1.19 -25.40 1.06
CA LEU A 93 1.28 -25.70 2.48
C LEU A 93 2.70 -25.47 3.01
N ASP A 94 3.72 -25.92 2.26
CA ASP A 94 5.13 -25.70 2.58
C ASP A 94 5.49 -24.20 2.59
N GLU A 95 4.97 -23.42 1.64
CA GLU A 95 5.15 -21.96 1.61
C GLU A 95 4.56 -21.29 2.86
N ILE A 96 3.34 -21.68 3.25
CA ILE A 96 2.68 -21.18 4.47
C ILE A 96 3.44 -21.63 5.75
N GLU A 97 4.01 -22.85 5.76
CA GLU A 97 4.79 -23.37 6.88
C GLU A 97 6.07 -22.56 7.10
N ASN A 98 6.81 -22.29 6.03
CA ASN A 98 8.03 -21.49 6.07
C ASN A 98 7.75 -20.06 6.55
N GLU A 99 6.68 -19.42 6.06
CA GLU A 99 6.25 -18.12 6.58
C GLU A 99 5.89 -18.15 8.08
N ASN A 100 5.22 -19.22 8.52
CA ASN A 100 4.84 -19.39 9.92
C ASN A 100 6.08 -19.65 10.79
N PHE A 101 7.08 -20.38 10.30
CA PHE A 101 8.36 -20.60 10.97
C PHE A 101 9.14 -19.30 11.14
N ASP A 102 9.25 -18.49 10.10
CA ASP A 102 9.90 -17.17 10.17
C ASP A 102 9.19 -16.25 11.16
N LYS A 103 7.85 -16.24 11.16
CA LYS A 103 7.04 -15.48 12.14
C LYS A 103 7.24 -16.00 13.57
N ALA A 104 7.32 -17.32 13.77
CA ALA A 104 7.58 -17.92 15.07
C ALA A 104 8.99 -17.59 15.58
N MET A 105 10.00 -17.67 14.72
CA MET A 105 11.39 -17.31 15.04
C MET A 105 11.52 -15.82 15.37
N ASN A 106 10.81 -14.95 14.64
CA ASN A 106 10.73 -13.53 14.96
C ASN A 106 10.03 -13.27 16.29
N SER A 107 8.96 -14.00 16.62
CA SER A 107 8.28 -13.92 17.92
C SER A 107 9.15 -14.40 19.08
N VAL A 108 9.93 -15.46 18.88
CA VAL A 108 10.92 -15.95 19.87
C VAL A 108 12.04 -14.93 20.07
N ASN A 109 12.57 -14.34 18.99
CA ASN A 109 13.58 -13.28 19.07
C ASN A 109 13.05 -12.02 19.77
N GLU A 110 11.79 -11.65 19.55
CA GLU A 110 11.14 -10.54 20.27
C GLU A 110 10.89 -10.86 21.75
N LYS A 111 10.54 -12.10 22.10
CA LYS A 111 10.43 -12.55 23.51
C LYS A 111 11.78 -12.58 24.22
N LEU A 112 12.86 -12.97 23.52
CA LEU A 112 14.24 -12.91 24.02
C LEU A 112 14.70 -11.45 24.23
N LYS A 113 14.33 -10.53 23.34
CA LYS A 113 14.55 -9.10 23.56
C LYS A 113 13.76 -8.58 24.76
N GLN A 114 12.48 -8.96 24.91
CA GLN A 114 11.65 -8.56 26.04
C GLN A 114 12.15 -9.09 27.40
N SER A 115 12.69 -10.32 27.45
CA SER A 115 13.28 -10.85 28.68
C SER A 115 14.59 -10.16 29.05
N GLN A 116 15.38 -9.70 28.07
CA GLN A 116 16.55 -8.84 28.31
C GLN A 116 16.18 -7.41 28.70
N LEU A 117 15.02 -6.91 28.23
CA LEU A 117 14.48 -5.59 28.55
C LEU A 117 13.90 -5.48 29.97
N SER A 118 13.44 -6.58 30.59
CA SER A 118 12.88 -6.58 31.95
C SER A 118 13.93 -6.31 33.04
N MET A 119 15.22 -6.50 32.74
CA MET A 119 16.33 -6.17 33.66
C MET A 119 16.68 -4.68 33.68
N ILE A 120 16.11 -3.85 32.79
CA ILE A 120 16.49 -2.44 32.67
C ILE A 120 15.25 -1.55 32.51
N MET A 121 14.71 -1.08 33.62
CA MET A 121 13.75 0.03 33.70
C MET A 121 14.23 0.99 34.80
N PRO A 122 14.23 2.34 34.63
CA PRO A 122 13.10 3.11 34.10
C PRO A 122 13.45 4.25 33.10
N ASN A 123 12.68 4.36 32.01
CA ASN A 123 12.26 5.64 31.38
C ASN A 123 11.40 5.33 30.13
N VAL A 124 10.10 5.11 30.34
CA VAL A 124 9.17 4.56 29.32
C VAL A 124 8.56 5.64 28.41
N GLU A 125 8.65 6.92 28.77
CA GLU A 125 7.96 7.97 27.99
C GLU A 125 8.78 8.50 26.81
N LYS A 126 10.11 8.40 26.82
CA LYS A 126 10.96 8.87 25.70
C LYS A 126 11.21 7.83 24.59
N ARG A 127 10.88 6.55 24.80
CA ARG A 127 11.19 5.48 23.83
C ARG A 127 10.01 4.97 23.02
N ARG A 128 8.78 5.40 23.31
CA ARG A 128 7.59 5.00 22.53
C ARG A 128 7.56 5.56 21.11
N GLU A 129 8.26 6.66 20.84
CA GLU A 129 8.44 7.19 19.48
C GLU A 129 9.40 6.36 18.61
N SER A 130 10.25 5.51 19.22
CA SER A 130 11.34 4.83 18.51
C SER A 130 11.04 3.40 18.06
N ALA A 131 9.81 2.91 18.24
CA ALA A 131 9.38 1.59 17.77
C ALA A 131 8.29 1.68 16.69
N LYS A 132 8.34 2.73 15.84
CA LYS A 132 7.87 2.58 14.46
C LYS A 132 8.71 1.47 13.84
N THR A 133 8.08 0.53 13.15
CA THR A 133 8.80 -0.37 12.23
C THR A 133 9.76 0.50 11.43
N ILE A 134 11.07 0.34 11.61
CA ILE A 134 12.04 1.14 10.87
C ILE A 134 11.95 0.65 9.43
N MET A 135 11.07 1.26 8.63
CA MET A 135 11.05 1.06 7.19
C MET A 135 12.47 1.29 6.69
N LYS A 136 12.99 0.37 5.87
CA LYS A 136 14.29 0.51 5.23
C LYS A 136 14.21 1.61 4.16
N LYS A 137 14.21 2.86 4.62
CA LYS A 137 14.23 4.05 3.77
C LYS A 137 15.59 4.15 3.09
N LYS A 138 15.55 4.42 1.78
CA LYS A 138 16.69 4.91 1.03
C LYS A 138 16.48 6.39 0.75
N TYR A 139 17.55 7.16 0.67
CA TYR A 139 17.43 8.61 0.41
C TYR A 139 18.14 8.99 -0.87
N GLN A 140 17.53 9.86 -1.66
CA GLN A 140 18.13 10.32 -2.91
C GLN A 140 19.00 11.55 -2.64
N VAL A 141 20.26 11.49 -3.07
CA VAL A 141 21.27 12.51 -2.77
C VAL A 141 21.91 13.00 -4.06
N PHE A 142 21.72 14.28 -4.36
CA PHE A 142 22.35 14.93 -5.50
C PHE A 142 23.80 15.27 -5.19
N ILE A 143 24.72 14.85 -6.06
CA ILE A 143 26.16 15.16 -5.97
C ILE A 143 26.48 16.26 -6.96
N SER A 144 26.66 17.47 -6.46
CA SER A 144 27.06 18.65 -7.21
C SER A 144 28.54 18.92 -7.05
N SER A 145 29.24 19.08 -8.17
CA SER A 145 30.65 19.46 -8.25
C SER A 145 31.00 19.81 -9.69
N THR A 146 32.19 20.37 -9.90
CA THR A 146 32.82 20.27 -11.23
C THR A 146 33.12 18.81 -11.58
N TYR A 147 33.21 18.49 -12.87
CA TYR A 147 33.32 17.10 -13.31
C TYR A 147 34.76 16.68 -13.59
N GLU A 148 35.42 17.32 -14.57
CA GLU A 148 36.70 16.86 -15.10
C GLU A 148 37.81 16.71 -14.05
N ASP A 149 37.89 17.63 -13.08
CA ASP A 149 38.89 17.63 -12.02
C ASP A 149 38.55 16.75 -10.81
N LEU A 150 37.28 16.37 -10.64
CA LEU A 150 36.78 15.70 -9.43
C LEU A 150 36.21 14.30 -9.68
N LYS A 151 36.58 13.64 -10.79
CA LYS A 151 36.07 12.30 -11.13
C LYS A 151 36.29 11.28 -10.01
N GLU A 152 37.47 11.27 -9.40
CA GLU A 152 37.82 10.33 -8.32
C GLU A 152 37.06 10.63 -7.04
N GLU A 153 36.95 11.92 -6.69
CA GLU A 153 36.20 12.42 -5.55
C GLU A 153 34.70 12.08 -5.68
N ARG A 154 34.11 12.31 -6.87
CA ARG A 154 32.71 11.96 -7.17
C ARG A 154 32.47 10.46 -7.10
N ALA A 155 33.36 9.64 -7.65
CA ALA A 155 33.26 8.18 -7.54
C ALA A 155 33.33 7.71 -6.08
N ALA A 156 34.23 8.29 -5.29
CA ALA A 156 34.36 7.97 -3.87
C ALA A 156 33.10 8.35 -3.05
N VAL A 157 32.52 9.53 -3.31
CA VAL A 157 31.28 9.98 -2.68
C VAL A 157 30.09 9.12 -3.11
N THR A 158 30.01 8.77 -4.40
CA THR A 158 28.98 7.87 -4.94
C THR A 158 29.00 6.53 -4.21
N GLN A 159 30.19 5.92 -4.06
CA GLN A 159 30.33 4.67 -3.31
C GLN A 159 29.92 4.82 -1.84
N CYS A 160 30.35 5.90 -1.18
CA CYS A 160 29.94 6.19 0.20
C CYS A 160 28.42 6.27 0.34
N LEU A 161 27.72 6.93 -0.59
CA LEU A 161 26.27 7.04 -0.56
C LEU A 161 25.60 5.67 -0.73
N LEU A 162 26.07 4.85 -1.67
CA LEU A 162 25.55 3.50 -1.87
C LEU A 162 25.74 2.61 -0.62
N ASP A 163 26.91 2.70 0.02
CA ASP A 163 27.22 1.97 1.25
C ASP A 163 26.36 2.41 2.45
N ASN A 164 25.76 3.60 2.39
CA ASN A 164 24.93 4.20 3.44
C ASN A 164 23.44 4.24 3.05
N ASN A 165 22.96 3.30 2.23
CA ASN A 165 21.57 3.18 1.79
C ASN A 165 21.02 4.44 1.09
N CYS A 166 21.88 5.24 0.47
CA CYS A 166 21.45 6.38 -0.35
C CYS A 166 21.49 6.03 -1.85
N ILE A 167 20.69 6.74 -2.62
CA ILE A 167 20.61 6.68 -4.08
C ILE A 167 21.36 7.91 -4.61
N PRO A 168 22.60 7.76 -5.10
CA PRO A 168 23.36 8.88 -5.63
C PRO A 168 22.80 9.32 -6.97
N VAL A 169 22.64 10.63 -7.13
CA VAL A 169 22.26 11.30 -8.38
C VAL A 169 23.39 12.23 -8.80
N GLY A 170 23.75 12.19 -10.07
CA GLY A 170 24.79 13.03 -10.62
C GLY A 170 24.70 13.13 -12.13
N MET A 171 25.47 14.04 -12.70
CA MET A 171 25.49 14.29 -14.14
C MET A 171 25.90 13.09 -15.00
N GLU A 172 26.54 12.08 -14.39
CA GLU A 172 26.90 10.81 -15.02
C GLU A 172 25.69 10.00 -15.48
N GLN A 173 24.51 10.25 -14.89
CA GLN A 173 23.27 9.56 -15.20
C GLN A 173 22.43 10.29 -16.25
N PHE A 174 22.86 11.46 -16.72
CA PHE A 174 22.05 12.31 -17.60
C PHE A 174 21.98 11.69 -19.01
N PRO A 175 20.77 11.43 -19.53
CA PRO A 175 20.59 10.87 -20.87
C PRO A 175 20.80 11.93 -21.95
N ALA A 176 21.02 11.50 -23.19
CA ALA A 176 20.82 12.37 -24.34
C ALA A 176 19.35 12.81 -24.40
N SER A 177 19.10 14.12 -24.38
CA SER A 177 17.76 14.71 -24.26
C SER A 177 17.62 15.97 -25.12
N ASN A 178 16.38 16.34 -25.44
CA ASN A 178 16.04 17.63 -26.06
C ASN A 178 15.86 18.76 -25.04
N MET A 179 15.89 18.45 -23.73
CA MET A 179 15.88 19.43 -22.65
C MET A 179 17.25 20.11 -22.51
N SER A 180 17.25 21.35 -22.04
CA SER A 180 18.50 21.99 -21.61
C SER A 180 19.08 21.26 -20.39
N GLN A 181 20.40 21.41 -20.20
CA GLN A 181 21.09 20.79 -19.07
C GLN A 181 20.54 21.30 -17.73
N MET A 182 20.24 22.61 -17.62
CA MET A 182 19.66 23.18 -16.39
C MET A 182 18.24 22.68 -16.11
N GLU A 183 17.35 22.60 -17.10
CA GLU A 183 15.99 22.06 -16.90
C GLU A 183 16.03 20.62 -16.38
N TYR A 184 16.96 19.81 -16.88
CA TYR A 184 17.13 18.43 -16.41
C TYR A 184 17.68 18.37 -14.98
N ILE A 185 18.66 19.20 -14.66
CA ILE A 185 19.23 19.32 -13.31
C ILE A 185 18.16 19.69 -12.30
N GLU A 186 17.33 20.70 -12.60
CA GLU A 186 16.24 21.16 -11.73
C GLU A 186 15.24 20.03 -11.44
N LYS A 187 14.85 19.29 -12.48
CA LYS A 187 13.97 18.12 -12.34
C LYS A 187 14.58 17.04 -11.44
N MET A 188 15.87 16.76 -11.58
CA MET A 188 16.54 15.77 -10.74
C MET A 188 16.69 16.24 -9.29
N LEU A 189 16.92 17.54 -9.07
CA LEU A 189 17.00 18.14 -7.73
C LEU A 189 15.66 18.08 -7.01
N ASP A 190 14.55 18.26 -7.72
CA ASP A 190 13.20 18.20 -7.14
C ASP A 190 12.86 16.84 -6.52
N ASP A 191 13.46 15.76 -7.02
CA ASP A 191 13.30 14.39 -6.49
C ASP A 191 14.31 14.05 -5.37
N CYS A 192 15.25 14.94 -5.04
CA CYS A 192 16.31 14.67 -4.08
C CYS A 192 15.94 15.07 -2.64
N ASP A 193 16.25 14.19 -1.68
CA ASP A 193 16.10 14.46 -0.25
C ASP A 193 17.23 15.34 0.28
N TYR A 194 18.43 15.20 -0.27
CA TYR A 194 19.61 15.92 0.17
C TYR A 194 20.48 16.34 -1.01
N TYR A 195 21.29 17.37 -0.77
CA TYR A 195 22.22 17.90 -1.75
C TYR A 195 23.63 17.98 -1.16
N ILE A 196 24.59 17.41 -1.86
CA ILE A 196 26.02 17.47 -1.55
C ILE A 196 26.69 18.40 -2.55
N LEU A 197 27.43 19.38 -2.04
CA LEU A 197 28.32 20.22 -2.84
C LEU A 197 29.78 19.88 -2.53
N ILE A 198 30.56 19.56 -3.57
CA ILE A 198 32.01 19.37 -3.47
C ILE A 198 32.68 20.50 -4.25
N ILE A 199 33.47 21.33 -3.55
CA ILE A 199 34.27 22.40 -4.15
C ILE A 199 35.74 21.98 -4.14
N GLY A 200 36.27 21.72 -5.33
CA GLY A 200 37.68 21.45 -5.59
C GLY A 200 38.46 22.73 -5.89
N GLY A 201 39.20 22.73 -7.01
CA GLY A 201 40.03 23.86 -7.45
C GLY A 201 39.47 24.66 -8.63
N ARG A 202 38.31 24.28 -9.19
CA ARG A 202 37.72 24.89 -10.40
C ARG A 202 36.33 25.50 -10.16
N TYR A 203 35.97 26.52 -10.94
CA TYR A 203 34.61 27.08 -10.96
C TYR A 203 33.65 26.23 -11.80
N GLY A 204 34.16 25.66 -12.89
CA GLY A 204 33.39 24.83 -13.81
C GLY A 204 32.93 25.56 -15.07
N SER A 205 32.08 24.88 -15.85
CA SER A 205 31.52 25.42 -17.10
C SER A 205 30.47 26.49 -16.81
N LEU A 206 30.48 27.55 -17.61
CA LEU A 206 29.49 28.61 -17.56
C LEU A 206 28.27 28.25 -18.41
N ASP A 207 27.10 28.71 -17.98
CA ASP A 207 25.90 28.74 -18.80
C ASP A 207 25.77 30.09 -19.55
N ASP A 208 24.73 30.25 -20.36
CA ASP A 208 24.52 31.42 -21.25
C ASP A 208 24.47 32.77 -20.50
N ASP A 209 24.08 32.77 -19.23
CA ASP A 209 24.06 33.95 -18.36
C ASP A 209 25.41 34.22 -17.66
N GLY A 210 26.42 33.41 -17.94
CA GLY A 210 27.76 33.51 -17.36
C GLY A 210 27.88 33.00 -15.93
N VAL A 211 26.87 32.33 -15.37
CA VAL A 211 26.94 31.68 -14.06
C VAL A 211 27.32 30.21 -14.24
N GLY A 212 28.14 29.66 -13.33
CA GLY A 212 28.56 28.27 -13.42
C GLY A 212 27.44 27.30 -13.06
N TYR A 213 27.36 26.15 -13.73
CA TYR A 213 26.34 25.13 -13.47
C TYR A 213 26.28 24.71 -12.00
N THR A 214 27.43 24.44 -11.38
CA THR A 214 27.54 24.10 -9.94
C THR A 214 26.99 25.20 -9.03
N GLU A 215 27.20 26.46 -9.39
CA GLU A 215 26.67 27.61 -8.64
C GLU A 215 25.15 27.72 -8.81
N LYS A 216 24.63 27.47 -10.01
CA LYS A 216 23.18 27.42 -10.26
C LYS A 216 22.51 26.29 -9.49
N GLU A 217 23.09 25.09 -9.52
CA GLU A 217 22.65 23.92 -8.73
C GLU A 217 22.55 24.26 -7.24
N TYR A 218 23.59 24.91 -6.70
CA TYR A 218 23.62 25.33 -5.29
C TYR A 218 22.52 26.34 -4.97
N ASN A 219 22.33 27.35 -5.83
CA ASN A 219 21.29 28.37 -5.65
C ASN A 219 19.89 27.75 -5.70
N TYR A 220 19.67 26.82 -6.64
CA TYR A 220 18.40 26.11 -6.79
C TYR A 220 18.09 25.24 -5.56
N ALA A 221 19.06 24.45 -5.10
CA ALA A 221 18.91 23.62 -3.91
C ALA A 221 18.56 24.46 -2.66
N GLN A 222 19.19 25.64 -2.52
CA GLN A 222 18.84 26.59 -1.46
C GLN A 222 17.43 27.15 -1.61
N GLN A 223 17.04 27.53 -2.83
CA GLN A 223 15.70 28.08 -3.12
C GLN A 223 14.60 27.07 -2.80
N LYS A 224 14.80 25.78 -3.14
CA LYS A 224 13.87 24.69 -2.86
C LYS A 224 13.89 24.21 -1.41
N GLY A 225 14.82 24.70 -0.59
CA GLY A 225 14.94 24.30 0.81
C GLY A 225 15.53 22.90 0.99
N ILE A 226 16.21 22.35 -0.03
CA ILE A 226 16.89 21.06 0.06
C ILE A 226 18.05 21.18 1.06
N PRO A 227 18.19 20.28 2.05
CA PRO A 227 19.33 20.32 2.97
C PRO A 227 20.66 20.17 2.22
N VAL A 228 21.54 21.16 2.41
CA VAL A 228 22.84 21.27 1.72
C VAL A 228 23.99 20.90 2.65
N MET A 229 24.79 19.92 2.25
CA MET A 229 26.07 19.55 2.86
C MET A 229 27.21 19.95 1.93
N ALA A 230 27.98 20.96 2.32
CA ALA A 230 29.08 21.47 1.52
C ALA A 230 30.44 21.01 2.05
N PHE A 231 31.28 20.51 1.14
CA PHE A 231 32.64 20.07 1.37
C PHE A 231 33.58 20.88 0.49
N VAL A 232 34.55 21.56 1.11
CA VAL A 232 35.44 22.49 0.42
C VAL A 232 36.87 22.04 0.58
N ASN A 233 37.63 21.96 -0.51
CA ASN A 233 39.04 21.66 -0.43
C ASN A 233 39.75 22.78 0.37
N LEU A 234 40.53 22.38 1.37
CA LEU A 234 41.22 23.31 2.26
C LEU A 234 42.38 24.04 1.56
N HIS A 235 43.01 23.38 0.58
CA HIS A 235 44.21 23.82 -0.10
C HIS A 235 44.08 23.69 -1.63
N PRO A 236 43.12 24.37 -2.28
CA PRO A 236 42.95 24.27 -3.73
C PRO A 236 44.20 24.71 -4.50
N GLU A 237 45.03 25.58 -3.92
CA GLU A 237 46.30 26.03 -4.47
C GLU A 237 47.39 24.94 -4.55
N LYS A 238 47.23 23.86 -3.79
CA LYS A 238 48.16 22.72 -3.77
C LYS A 238 47.75 21.58 -4.71
N LEU A 239 46.60 21.71 -5.37
CA LEU A 239 46.15 20.72 -6.33
C LEU A 239 47.04 20.76 -7.59
N PRO A 240 47.13 19.63 -8.33
CA PRO A 240 47.76 19.63 -9.64
C PRO A 240 47.23 20.74 -10.54
N ASN A 241 48.08 21.31 -11.40
CA ASN A 241 47.76 22.50 -12.18
C ASN A 241 46.51 22.32 -13.07
N GLU A 242 46.27 21.11 -13.55
CA GLU A 242 45.08 20.71 -14.33
C GLU A 242 43.76 20.74 -13.52
N LYS A 243 43.84 20.67 -12.19
CA LYS A 243 42.70 20.76 -11.26
C LYS A 243 42.49 22.18 -10.71
N CYS A 244 43.25 23.18 -11.19
CA CYS A 244 43.14 24.57 -10.74
C CYS A 244 42.38 25.44 -11.74
N GLU A 245 41.65 26.44 -11.23
CA GLU A 245 40.98 27.46 -12.04
C GLU A 245 41.98 28.46 -12.62
N HIS A 246 41.85 28.73 -13.93
CA HIS A 246 42.71 29.68 -14.65
C HIS A 246 41.92 30.82 -15.30
N ALA A 247 40.70 30.53 -15.76
CA ALA A 247 39.91 31.49 -16.54
C ALA A 247 38.96 32.31 -15.65
N ASN A 248 38.35 31.69 -14.65
CA ASN A 248 37.29 32.27 -13.84
C ASN A 248 37.68 32.41 -12.36
N ILE A 249 38.93 32.80 -12.08
CA ILE A 249 39.52 32.82 -10.73
C ILE A 249 38.68 33.64 -9.74
N GLU A 250 38.22 34.83 -10.14
CA GLU A 250 37.44 35.70 -9.27
C GLU A 250 36.05 35.12 -8.96
N LYS A 251 35.39 34.49 -9.94
CA LYS A 251 34.12 33.79 -9.73
C LYS A 251 34.30 32.56 -8.81
N PHE A 252 35.37 31.79 -9.03
CA PHE A 252 35.72 30.67 -8.16
C PHE A 252 35.89 31.11 -6.70
N LYS A 253 36.71 32.13 -6.45
CA LYS A 253 36.93 32.67 -5.11
C LYS A 253 35.63 33.17 -4.49
N ALA A 254 34.85 33.97 -5.24
CA ALA A 254 33.59 34.51 -4.76
C ALA A 254 32.59 33.41 -4.37
N PHE A 255 32.42 32.38 -5.20
CA PHE A 255 31.53 31.26 -4.91
C PHE A 255 32.03 30.43 -3.72
N ARG A 256 33.31 30.07 -3.71
CA ARG A 256 33.94 29.32 -2.61
C ARG A 256 33.80 30.05 -1.28
N ASP A 257 34.08 31.35 -1.25
CA ASP A 257 33.97 32.16 -0.04
C ASP A 257 32.50 32.36 0.37
N ARG A 258 31.57 32.49 -0.58
CA ARG A 258 30.14 32.54 -0.31
C ARG A 258 29.66 31.26 0.37
N VAL A 259 30.08 30.10 -0.11
CA VAL A 259 29.74 28.80 0.49
C VAL A 259 30.36 28.66 1.88
N ARG A 260 31.65 28.98 2.03
CA ARG A 260 32.39 28.84 3.29
C ARG A 260 31.92 29.82 4.38
N ASN A 261 31.54 31.03 3.99
CA ASN A 261 31.05 32.08 4.90
C ASN A 261 29.53 32.08 5.04
N ALA A 262 28.84 31.12 4.41
CA ALA A 262 27.43 30.90 4.70
C ALA A 262 27.27 30.69 6.22
N LYS A 263 26.15 31.13 6.80
CA LYS A 263 25.81 30.87 8.21
C LYS A 263 25.55 29.37 8.52
N LYS A 264 26.07 28.46 7.69
CA LYS A 264 25.91 27.01 7.73
C LYS A 264 27.26 26.36 7.99
N LEU A 265 27.26 25.19 8.63
CA LEU A 265 28.47 24.44 8.93
C LEU A 265 29.01 23.78 7.64
N VAL A 266 30.20 24.21 7.20
CA VAL A 266 30.92 23.65 6.04
C VAL A 266 32.09 22.79 6.52
N LYS A 267 32.34 21.66 5.86
CA LYS A 267 33.48 20.78 6.19
C LYS A 267 34.61 20.94 5.18
N GLY A 268 35.82 21.07 5.69
CA GLY A 268 37.03 21.06 4.87
C GLY A 268 37.52 19.64 4.60
N TYR A 269 38.11 19.39 3.44
CA TYR A 269 38.84 18.15 3.14
C TYR A 269 40.20 18.43 2.49
N SER A 270 41.17 17.56 2.73
CA SER A 270 42.51 17.65 2.10
C SER A 270 42.73 16.54 1.07
N ASP A 271 42.10 15.39 1.26
CA ASP A 271 42.18 14.23 0.38
C ASP A 271 40.83 13.47 0.29
N ILE A 272 40.81 12.40 -0.52
CA ILE A 272 39.61 11.57 -0.74
C ILE A 272 39.19 10.83 0.53
N GLY A 273 40.13 10.41 1.39
CA GLY A 273 39.82 9.74 2.65
C GLY A 273 39.08 10.65 3.61
N ASP A 274 39.58 11.88 3.78
CA ASP A 274 38.91 12.94 4.53
C ASP A 274 37.51 13.21 3.99
N LEU A 275 37.38 13.34 2.66
CA LEU A 275 36.11 13.61 1.99
C LEU A 275 35.08 12.50 2.28
N LYS A 276 35.47 11.23 2.13
CA LYS A 276 34.60 10.07 2.43
C LYS A 276 34.14 10.08 3.89
N ALA A 277 35.05 10.26 4.84
CA ALA A 277 34.73 10.26 6.27
C ALA A 277 33.77 11.42 6.63
N ASN A 278 34.02 12.60 6.09
CA ASN A 278 33.18 13.77 6.27
C ASN A 278 31.79 13.58 5.66
N VAL A 279 31.69 13.01 4.46
CA VAL A 279 30.41 12.72 3.78
C VAL A 279 29.58 11.72 4.58
N VAL A 280 30.17 10.60 4.99
CA VAL A 280 29.45 9.59 5.80
C VAL A 280 28.90 10.20 7.09
N THR A 281 29.71 11.02 7.77
CA THR A 281 29.28 11.69 9.00
C THR A 281 28.16 12.69 8.74
N ALA A 282 28.30 13.51 7.71
CA ALA A 282 27.34 14.55 7.36
C ALA A 282 26.00 13.98 6.90
N VAL A 283 26.00 12.96 6.04
CA VAL A 283 24.78 12.32 5.52
C VAL A 283 24.00 11.66 6.65
N ASN A 284 24.67 10.89 7.52
CA ASN A 284 24.01 10.26 8.66
C ASN A 284 23.48 11.29 9.68
N ALA A 285 24.16 12.43 9.83
CA ALA A 285 23.66 13.54 10.64
C ALA A 285 22.45 14.22 9.98
N ALA A 286 22.52 14.49 8.67
CA ALA A 286 21.44 15.11 7.92
C ALA A 286 20.18 14.25 7.92
N ILE A 287 20.30 12.93 7.74
CA ILE A 287 19.17 11.99 7.81
C ILE A 287 18.48 12.03 9.18
N ARG A 288 19.25 12.20 10.26
CA ARG A 288 18.73 12.25 11.61
C ARG A 288 18.11 13.61 11.96
N GLU A 289 18.73 14.69 11.52
CA GLU A 289 18.37 16.07 11.90
C GLU A 289 17.35 16.71 10.96
N TYR A 290 17.38 16.31 9.69
CA TYR A 290 16.48 16.78 8.63
C TYR A 290 15.90 15.57 7.88
N PRO A 291 15.01 14.77 8.50
CA PRO A 291 14.50 13.55 7.87
C PRO A 291 13.77 13.86 6.55
N GLY A 292 14.38 13.45 5.44
CA GLY A 292 13.79 13.48 4.10
C GLY A 292 12.60 12.53 3.95
N ILE A 293 11.86 12.68 2.84
CA ILE A 293 10.73 11.81 2.52
C ILE A 293 11.24 10.38 2.33
N GLY A 294 12.26 10.24 1.49
CA GLY A 294 12.94 8.99 1.14
C GLY A 294 12.09 8.04 0.30
N TRP A 295 12.76 6.99 -0.17
CA TRP A 295 12.22 5.89 -0.93
C TRP A 295 12.04 4.67 -0.04
N VAL A 296 10.87 4.05 -0.12
CA VAL A 296 10.60 2.76 0.50
C VAL A 296 10.19 1.78 -0.58
N ARG A 297 10.53 0.50 -0.37
CA ARG A 297 10.03 -0.53 -1.29
C ARG A 297 8.52 -0.62 -1.11
N ALA A 298 7.77 -0.74 -2.20
CA ALA A 298 6.31 -0.83 -2.15
C ALA A 298 5.80 -1.95 -1.22
N THR A 299 6.54 -3.06 -1.11
CA THR A 299 6.23 -4.16 -0.18
C THR A 299 6.27 -3.73 1.29
N ASP A 300 7.09 -2.75 1.65
CA ASP A 300 7.24 -2.27 3.02
C ASP A 300 6.03 -1.40 3.43
N LEU A 301 5.45 -0.66 2.46
CA LEU A 301 4.20 0.10 2.66
C LEU A 301 3.00 -0.82 2.91
N LEU A 302 2.91 -1.93 2.16
CA LEU A 302 1.83 -2.92 2.30
C LEU A 302 1.89 -3.69 3.65
N GLN A 303 3.05 -3.72 4.30
CA GLN A 303 3.18 -4.27 5.66
C GLN A 303 2.67 -3.30 6.72
N GLU A 304 2.85 -1.98 6.53
CA GLU A 304 2.33 -0.95 7.45
C GLU A 304 0.82 -0.75 7.33
N GLU A 305 0.20 -0.78 6.16
CA GLU A 305 -1.29 -0.75 6.07
C GLU A 305 -1.94 -1.90 6.85
N ASN A 306 -1.25 -3.05 6.92
CA ASN A 306 -1.67 -4.21 7.70
C ASN A 306 -1.37 -4.12 9.22
N LEU A 307 -0.62 -3.11 9.66
CA LEU A 307 -0.23 -2.87 11.07
C LEU A 307 -0.83 -1.56 11.64
N GLU A 308 -1.04 -0.53 10.81
CA GLU A 308 -1.60 0.79 11.18
C GLU A 308 -3.13 0.88 11.08
N MET A 309 -3.81 -0.14 10.53
CA MET A 309 -5.25 -0.38 10.76
C MET A 309 -5.62 -0.55 12.25
N GLY A 310 -4.63 -0.43 13.15
CA GLY A 310 -4.78 -0.54 14.58
C GLY A 310 -4.63 0.73 15.43
N ASN A 311 -4.18 1.91 14.94
CA ASN A 311 -4.28 3.21 15.65
C ASN A 311 -3.55 4.39 14.94
N ASN A 312 -4.31 5.46 14.67
CA ASN A 312 -3.92 6.87 14.42
C ASN A 312 -3.25 7.26 13.08
N VAL A 313 -4.11 7.57 12.11
CA VAL A 313 -3.85 8.36 10.90
C VAL A 313 -3.57 9.83 11.26
N VAL A 314 -2.50 10.43 10.71
CA VAL A 314 -2.40 11.90 10.55
C VAL A 314 -2.46 12.23 9.07
N ALA A 315 -3.44 13.06 8.75
CA ALA A 315 -3.98 13.34 7.44
C ALA A 315 -3.15 14.34 6.62
N LEU A 316 -3.02 14.10 5.31
CA LEU A 316 -3.41 15.15 4.36
C LEU A 316 -4.93 15.12 4.36
N SER A 317 -5.57 16.19 4.83
CA SER A 317 -7.02 16.30 4.99
C SER A 317 -7.75 16.28 3.64
N SER A 318 -7.79 15.12 2.98
CA SER A 318 -9.00 14.65 2.32
C SER A 318 -9.77 13.88 3.38
N THR A 319 -10.71 14.54 4.06
CA THR A 319 -11.66 13.88 4.94
C THR A 319 -12.54 12.98 4.07
N THR A 320 -12.04 11.82 3.67
CA THR A 320 -12.85 10.81 2.99
C THR A 320 -13.89 10.38 4.00
N LYS A 321 -15.09 10.93 3.89
CA LYS A 321 -16.24 10.52 4.70
C LYS A 321 -16.37 9.01 4.56
N VAL A 322 -16.21 8.30 5.67
CA VAL A 322 -16.35 6.84 5.70
C VAL A 322 -17.84 6.52 5.70
N TYR A 323 -18.32 5.97 4.59
CA TYR A 323 -19.72 5.54 4.43
C TYR A 323 -19.88 4.08 4.83
N ALA A 324 -19.51 3.76 6.07
CA ALA A 324 -19.57 2.39 6.59
C ALA A 324 -19.90 2.33 8.09
N CYS A 325 -20.58 1.28 8.52
CA CYS A 325 -20.83 0.97 9.93
C CYS A 325 -20.79 -0.55 10.17
N GLU A 326 -19.88 -1.03 11.02
CA GLU A 326 -19.75 -2.46 11.31
C GLU A 326 -20.82 -3.01 12.28
N ALA A 327 -21.61 -2.14 12.91
CA ALA A 327 -22.61 -2.56 13.89
C ALA A 327 -23.72 -3.39 13.22
N GLU A 328 -24.21 -4.41 13.92
CA GLU A 328 -25.29 -5.29 13.45
C GLU A 328 -26.66 -4.58 13.38
N GLN A 329 -26.79 -3.45 14.05
CA GLN A 329 -27.98 -2.60 13.99
C GLN A 329 -27.61 -1.15 14.29
N GLY A 330 -28.40 -0.21 13.80
CA GLY A 330 -28.17 1.20 14.06
C GLY A 330 -28.95 2.10 13.10
N SER A 331 -28.45 3.32 12.93
CA SER A 331 -28.93 4.26 11.94
C SER A 331 -27.74 4.89 11.23
N PHE A 332 -27.89 5.22 9.95
CA PHE A 332 -26.92 5.99 9.20
C PHE A 332 -27.60 7.15 8.48
N THR A 333 -26.88 8.27 8.38
CA THR A 333 -27.23 9.40 7.51
C THR A 333 -26.04 9.67 6.61
N PHE A 334 -26.26 9.74 5.30
CA PHE A 334 -25.19 10.02 4.37
C PHE A 334 -25.65 10.76 3.12
N ASP A 335 -24.70 11.46 2.50
CA ASP A 335 -24.91 12.15 1.23
C ASP A 335 -24.82 11.14 0.08
N TYR A 336 -25.98 10.78 -0.49
CA TYR A 336 -26.08 9.73 -1.52
C TYR A 336 -25.63 10.21 -2.91
N SER A 337 -25.31 11.49 -3.08
CA SER A 337 -24.63 12.00 -4.29
C SER A 337 -23.12 11.73 -4.26
N ASN A 338 -22.59 11.25 -3.14
CA ASN A 338 -21.19 10.84 -2.98
C ASN A 338 -21.03 9.31 -2.89
N ASN A 339 -19.81 8.83 -3.07
CA ASN A 339 -19.45 7.40 -2.98
C ASN A 339 -20.32 6.49 -3.85
N ASP A 340 -20.70 6.97 -5.04
CA ASP A 340 -21.65 6.32 -5.95
C ASP A 340 -22.97 5.90 -5.26
N GLY A 341 -23.41 6.67 -4.26
CA GLY A 341 -24.60 6.38 -3.47
C GLY A 341 -24.49 5.14 -2.59
N LYS A 342 -23.27 4.69 -2.29
CA LYS A 342 -23.03 3.46 -1.53
C LYS A 342 -22.81 3.73 -0.04
N PHE A 343 -23.44 2.90 0.79
CA PHE A 343 -23.18 2.85 2.23
C PHE A 343 -23.09 1.40 2.70
N THR A 344 -22.02 1.05 3.42
CA THR A 344 -21.74 -0.33 3.84
C THR A 344 -22.16 -0.57 5.30
N ILE A 345 -22.87 -1.66 5.58
CA ILE A 345 -23.22 -2.09 6.93
C ILE A 345 -22.72 -3.51 7.22
N GLY A 346 -22.35 -3.76 8.47
CA GLY A 346 -21.88 -5.07 8.93
C GLY A 346 -20.44 -5.38 8.57
N LYS A 347 -20.06 -6.66 8.69
CA LYS A 347 -18.71 -7.18 8.47
C LYS A 347 -18.72 -8.66 8.13
N ASP A 348 -17.62 -9.16 7.59
CA ASP A 348 -17.42 -10.57 7.27
C ASP A 348 -18.56 -11.14 6.37
N GLU A 349 -19.15 -12.28 6.74
CA GLU A 349 -20.27 -12.91 6.01
C GLU A 349 -21.59 -12.11 6.11
N TYR A 350 -21.63 -11.13 7.02
CA TYR A 350 -22.75 -10.23 7.27
C TYR A 350 -22.49 -8.82 6.73
N LEU A 351 -21.61 -8.68 5.73
CA LEU A 351 -21.34 -7.41 5.05
C LEU A 351 -22.37 -7.14 3.95
N PHE A 352 -22.96 -5.95 3.96
CA PHE A 352 -23.92 -5.49 2.95
C PHE A 352 -23.52 -4.10 2.44
N THR A 353 -23.33 -3.96 1.14
CA THR A 353 -23.14 -2.65 0.50
C THR A 353 -24.49 -2.21 -0.05
N THR A 354 -25.11 -1.23 0.59
CA THR A 354 -26.36 -0.63 0.09
C THR A 354 -26.02 0.39 -0.99
N GLU A 355 -26.85 0.50 -2.04
CA GLU A 355 -26.63 1.45 -3.13
C GLU A 355 -27.93 2.20 -3.45
N TRP A 356 -27.82 3.52 -3.56
CA TRP A 356 -28.94 4.44 -3.62
C TRP A 356 -28.77 5.51 -4.69
N SER A 357 -29.87 5.98 -5.28
CA SER A 357 -29.84 7.15 -6.16
C SER A 357 -31.11 8.00 -6.07
N LYS A 358 -31.00 9.25 -6.52
CA LYS A 358 -32.08 10.25 -6.47
C LYS A 358 -33.33 9.75 -7.21
N ALA A 359 -34.51 9.89 -6.58
CA ALA A 359 -35.80 9.66 -7.24
C ALA A 359 -36.77 10.83 -7.02
N SER A 360 -37.18 11.13 -5.78
CA SER A 360 -38.01 12.29 -5.44
C SER A 360 -37.76 12.76 -4.01
N ASN A 361 -38.43 13.83 -3.58
CA ASN A 361 -38.39 14.31 -2.20
C ASN A 361 -39.12 13.38 -1.18
N ARG A 362 -39.70 12.27 -1.64
CA ARG A 362 -40.39 11.30 -0.79
C ARG A 362 -39.98 9.86 -1.08
N SER A 363 -39.12 9.64 -2.06
CA SER A 363 -38.71 8.32 -2.52
C SER A 363 -37.27 8.32 -2.99
N ILE A 364 -36.59 7.18 -2.88
CA ILE A 364 -35.22 6.99 -3.34
C ILE A 364 -35.16 5.70 -4.18
N HIS A 365 -34.22 5.56 -5.10
CA HIS A 365 -33.97 4.28 -5.77
C HIS A 365 -32.96 3.47 -4.95
N ALA A 366 -33.20 2.17 -4.82
CA ALA A 366 -32.31 1.20 -4.21
C ALA A 366 -31.94 0.14 -5.25
N TYR A 367 -30.68 -0.28 -5.29
CA TYR A 367 -30.14 -1.19 -6.32
C TYR A 367 -29.48 -2.42 -5.72
N SER A 368 -29.61 -3.58 -6.39
CA SER A 368 -28.86 -4.80 -6.09
C SER A 368 -27.54 -4.90 -6.87
N ASP A 369 -26.99 -3.77 -7.30
CA ASP A 369 -25.82 -3.67 -8.19
C ASP A 369 -24.48 -3.99 -7.51
N PRO A 370 -24.27 -3.71 -6.20
CA PRO A 370 -23.02 -4.04 -5.53
C PRO A 370 -22.70 -5.54 -5.57
N SER A 371 -21.43 -5.88 -5.76
CA SER A 371 -20.98 -7.27 -5.97
C SER A 371 -21.23 -8.22 -4.80
N ASN A 372 -21.44 -7.70 -3.59
CA ASN A 372 -21.80 -8.50 -2.41
C ASN A 372 -23.32 -8.57 -2.17
N ILE A 373 -24.15 -7.98 -3.01
CA ILE A 373 -25.62 -8.08 -2.93
C ILE A 373 -26.13 -9.04 -4.00
N ASP A 374 -26.94 -10.02 -3.58
CA ASP A 374 -27.58 -10.99 -4.47
C ASP A 374 -28.90 -10.43 -5.02
N SER A 375 -29.75 -9.90 -4.14
CA SER A 375 -31.07 -9.37 -4.52
C SER A 375 -31.66 -8.44 -3.46
N ILE A 376 -32.65 -7.63 -3.87
CA ILE A 376 -33.35 -6.71 -2.97
C ILE A 376 -34.87 -6.85 -3.07
N ALA A 377 -35.57 -6.63 -1.96
CA ALA A 377 -37.03 -6.57 -1.91
C ALA A 377 -37.50 -5.31 -1.17
N ARG A 378 -38.76 -4.94 -1.38
CA ARG A 378 -39.38 -3.76 -0.76
C ARG A 378 -40.62 -4.14 0.03
N ILE A 379 -40.71 -3.68 1.27
CA ILE A 379 -41.89 -3.75 2.12
C ILE A 379 -42.48 -2.34 2.19
N LYS A 380 -43.77 -2.19 1.81
CA LYS A 380 -44.46 -0.90 1.81
C LYS A 380 -44.95 -0.55 3.22
N ALA A 381 -44.81 0.72 3.59
CA ALA A 381 -45.39 1.28 4.80
C ALA A 381 -46.93 1.18 4.83
N PRO A 382 -47.57 1.18 6.01
CA PRO A 382 -46.97 1.32 7.34
C PRO A 382 -46.33 0.01 7.81
N CYS A 383 -45.03 0.05 8.11
CA CYS A 383 -44.27 -1.06 8.67
C CYS A 383 -43.21 -0.50 9.62
N THR A 384 -42.80 -1.30 10.60
CA THR A 384 -41.74 -0.94 11.55
C THR A 384 -40.64 -1.98 11.44
N LEU A 385 -39.39 -1.53 11.45
CA LEU A 385 -38.24 -2.41 11.38
C LEU A 385 -38.22 -3.38 12.57
N SER A 386 -38.52 -4.65 12.32
CA SER A 386 -38.40 -5.74 13.31
C SER A 386 -36.92 -6.05 13.54
N LYS A 387 -36.47 -5.94 14.78
CA LYS A 387 -35.07 -6.23 15.16
C LYS A 387 -34.81 -7.70 15.49
N GLU A 388 -35.85 -8.48 15.68
CA GLU A 388 -35.74 -9.85 16.22
C GLU A 388 -35.67 -10.90 15.12
N LYS A 389 -36.49 -10.76 14.06
CA LYS A 389 -36.56 -11.70 12.96
C LYS A 389 -37.16 -11.08 11.71
N LEU A 390 -36.76 -11.61 10.57
CA LEU A 390 -37.34 -11.33 9.27
C LEU A 390 -38.40 -12.41 8.96
N THR A 391 -39.68 -12.04 8.89
CA THR A 391 -40.79 -12.98 8.62
C THR A 391 -41.67 -12.50 7.48
N GLY A 392 -41.84 -13.32 6.44
CA GLY A 392 -42.72 -13.03 5.31
C GLY A 392 -42.14 -13.55 4.00
N GLU A 393 -42.96 -13.53 2.96
CA GLU A 393 -42.52 -13.73 1.58
C GLU A 393 -42.27 -12.37 0.94
N TYR A 394 -41.12 -12.20 0.29
CA TYR A 394 -40.74 -10.94 -0.33
C TYR A 394 -40.39 -11.14 -1.80
N ASP A 395 -40.74 -10.16 -2.61
CA ASP A 395 -40.48 -10.17 -4.03
C ASP A 395 -39.06 -9.63 -4.32
N PHE A 396 -38.15 -10.53 -4.71
CA PHE A 396 -36.76 -10.24 -5.08
C PHE A 396 -36.54 -10.17 -6.60
N SER A 397 -37.60 -10.17 -7.41
CA SER A 397 -37.51 -10.28 -8.88
C SER A 397 -36.92 -9.05 -9.59
N SER A 398 -36.71 -7.94 -8.89
CA SER A 398 -36.25 -6.69 -9.49
C SER A 398 -34.92 -6.24 -8.93
N ARG A 399 -34.01 -5.88 -9.85
CA ARG A 399 -32.71 -5.26 -9.57
C ARG A 399 -32.82 -3.88 -8.91
N CYS A 400 -33.96 -3.20 -9.10
CA CYS A 400 -34.18 -1.84 -8.61
C CYS A 400 -35.54 -1.74 -7.88
N ARG A 401 -35.55 -1.14 -6.70
CA ARG A 401 -36.77 -0.82 -5.95
C ARG A 401 -36.79 0.67 -5.62
N THR A 402 -37.97 1.29 -5.63
CA THR A 402 -38.12 2.72 -5.33
C THR A 402 -38.89 2.93 -4.02
N PRO A 403 -38.28 2.71 -2.84
CA PRO A 403 -38.96 2.89 -1.55
C PRO A 403 -39.36 4.36 -1.30
N ASN A 404 -40.50 4.54 -0.65
CA ASN A 404 -40.91 5.82 -0.07
C ASN A 404 -40.39 5.96 1.37
N ILE A 405 -40.39 7.17 1.91
CA ILE A 405 -40.19 7.39 3.35
C ILE A 405 -41.16 6.51 4.16
N GLY A 406 -40.62 5.74 5.10
CA GLY A 406 -41.32 4.74 5.92
C GLY A 406 -41.23 3.31 5.40
N ASP A 407 -40.92 3.09 4.13
CA ASP A 407 -40.76 1.74 3.57
C ASP A 407 -39.47 1.08 4.05
N ILE A 408 -39.40 -0.25 3.93
CA ILE A 408 -38.21 -1.05 4.25
C ILE A 408 -37.68 -1.70 2.98
N ILE A 409 -36.36 -1.66 2.80
CA ILE A 409 -35.65 -2.49 1.83
C ILE A 409 -35.00 -3.66 2.54
N ILE A 410 -35.23 -4.85 2.00
CA ILE A 410 -34.57 -6.08 2.41
C ILE A 410 -33.43 -6.35 1.44
N TRP A 411 -32.24 -6.54 2.00
CA TRP A 411 -31.01 -6.84 1.29
C TRP A 411 -30.66 -8.30 1.53
N LYS A 412 -30.51 -9.08 0.46
CA LYS A 412 -29.94 -10.42 0.52
C LYS A 412 -28.54 -10.36 -0.05
N ASN A 413 -27.53 -10.77 0.71
CA ASN A 413 -26.16 -10.80 0.22
C ASN A 413 -25.82 -12.14 -0.46
N ILE A 414 -24.65 -12.19 -1.11
CA ILE A 414 -24.17 -13.40 -1.81
C ILE A 414 -23.92 -14.60 -0.89
N PHE A 415 -23.83 -14.38 0.43
CA PHE A 415 -23.74 -15.45 1.43
C PHE A 415 -25.12 -15.99 1.87
N GLY A 416 -26.21 -15.42 1.35
CA GLY A 416 -27.57 -15.78 1.72
C GLY A 416 -28.03 -15.19 3.06
N ASN A 417 -27.29 -14.24 3.62
CA ASN A 417 -27.67 -13.51 4.82
C ASN A 417 -28.54 -12.29 4.47
N TYR A 418 -29.29 -11.80 5.46
CA TYR A 418 -30.27 -10.73 5.26
C TYR A 418 -29.99 -9.52 6.14
N ALA A 419 -30.21 -8.33 5.57
CA ALA A 419 -30.31 -7.07 6.30
C ALA A 419 -31.57 -6.32 5.87
N ALA A 420 -32.05 -5.41 6.71
CA ALA A 420 -33.17 -4.54 6.42
C ALA A 420 -32.82 -3.09 6.71
N THR A 421 -33.21 -2.16 5.83
CA THR A 421 -33.06 -0.72 6.01
C THR A 421 -34.40 -0.02 5.86
N GLN A 422 -34.87 0.66 6.91
CA GLN A 422 -36.07 1.48 6.89
C GLN A 422 -35.72 2.92 6.52
N ILE A 423 -36.42 3.50 5.54
CA ILE A 423 -36.20 4.88 5.11
C ILE A 423 -36.84 5.85 6.12
N ILE A 424 -36.03 6.63 6.82
CA ILE A 424 -36.50 7.57 7.86
C ILE A 424 -36.69 8.97 7.28
N ALA A 425 -35.73 9.45 6.49
CA ALA A 425 -35.78 10.77 5.88
C ALA A 425 -34.99 10.82 4.56
N ILE A 426 -35.44 11.67 3.64
CA ILE A 426 -34.77 11.99 2.37
C ILE A 426 -34.74 13.51 2.22
N SER A 427 -33.56 14.05 1.94
CA SER A 427 -33.32 15.46 1.59
C SER A 427 -32.79 15.55 0.14
N ASP A 428 -33.14 16.62 -0.56
CA ASP A 428 -32.79 16.85 -1.98
C ASP A 428 -32.40 18.31 -2.18
N ASP A 429 -31.17 18.54 -2.66
CA ASP A 429 -30.57 19.86 -2.82
C ASP A 429 -31.25 20.72 -3.90
N THR A 430 -31.75 20.09 -4.97
CA THR A 430 -32.46 20.74 -6.08
C THR A 430 -33.78 21.38 -5.66
N ARG A 431 -34.22 21.18 -4.40
CA ARG A 431 -35.50 21.63 -3.86
C ARG A 431 -35.38 22.38 -2.52
N GLY A 432 -34.18 22.88 -2.22
CA GLY A 432 -33.94 23.81 -1.10
C GLY A 432 -33.31 23.21 0.16
N ALA A 433 -32.88 21.94 0.12
CA ALA A 433 -32.00 21.39 1.14
C ALA A 433 -30.53 21.77 0.84
N ASN A 434 -29.67 21.76 1.85
CA ASN A 434 -28.24 22.07 1.65
C ASN A 434 -27.47 20.89 1.00
N HIS A 435 -27.98 19.65 1.13
CA HIS A 435 -27.32 18.41 0.70
C HIS A 435 -28.35 17.31 0.33
N ASP A 436 -27.93 16.36 -0.52
CA ASP A 436 -28.67 15.15 -0.91
C ASP A 436 -28.51 14.04 0.14
N GLU A 437 -29.24 14.11 1.25
CA GLU A 437 -29.07 13.18 2.38
C GLU A 437 -30.14 12.08 2.44
N LEU A 438 -29.70 10.85 2.70
CA LEU A 438 -30.55 9.71 3.06
C LEU A 438 -30.30 9.33 4.51
N THR A 439 -31.37 9.20 5.29
CA THR A 439 -31.32 8.62 6.64
C THR A 439 -32.07 7.31 6.69
N CYS A 440 -31.40 6.27 7.15
CA CYS A 440 -31.95 4.93 7.33
C CYS A 440 -31.72 4.41 8.74
N GLU A 441 -32.70 3.71 9.30
CA GLU A 441 -32.48 2.74 10.37
C GLU A 441 -32.24 1.37 9.76
N TYR A 442 -31.37 0.56 10.36
CA TYR A 442 -31.03 -0.75 9.83
C TYR A 442 -30.80 -1.82 10.89
N VAL A 443 -30.98 -3.07 10.47
CA VAL A 443 -30.67 -4.27 11.23
C VAL A 443 -30.15 -5.37 10.30
N ILE A 444 -29.19 -6.14 10.80
CA ILE A 444 -28.63 -7.32 10.16
C ILE A 444 -29.12 -8.54 10.93
N TYR A 445 -29.76 -9.47 10.23
CA TYR A 445 -30.31 -10.67 10.83
C TYR A 445 -29.24 -11.75 10.90
N THR A 446 -28.50 -11.79 12.01
CA THR A 446 -27.55 -12.85 12.31
C THR A 446 -28.30 -14.10 12.77
N LYS A 447 -27.80 -15.29 12.41
CA LYS A 447 -28.34 -16.53 13.00
C LYS A 447 -27.99 -16.51 14.49
N SER A 448 -29.00 -16.40 15.35
CA SER A 448 -28.82 -16.54 16.79
C SER A 448 -28.12 -17.88 17.08
N ASN A 449 -27.06 -17.86 17.88
CA ASN A 449 -26.49 -19.08 18.48
C ASN A 449 -27.52 -19.81 19.34
#